data_AF-A0A0A0M696-F1
#
_entry.id   AF-A0A0A0M696-F1
#
_cell.length_a   1.000
_cell.length_b   1.000
_cell.length_c   1.000
_cell.angle_alpha   90.00
_cell.angle_beta   90.00
_cell.angle_gamma   90.00
#
_symmetry.space_group_name_H-M   'P 1'
#
loop_
_entity.id
_entity.type
_entity.pdbx_description
1 polymer ?
#
loop_
_entity_poly.entity_id
_entity_poly.type
_entity_poly.pdbx_seq_one_letter_code
_entity_poly.pdbx_strand_id
1 'polypeptide(L)'
;LEGGATLEADEVVLATGALEPRPLRNASSEALASGAYVVDPWQTREPSAPPGRVLVVGTGLTAVDVLLSAARRWPGARLQAVSRHGRLPFIHREYPAPPWPGQAALNEALLGTTRVRERLRALRWAMDGAPDWQAIVDGMRPVMVPLWQGLPVAERRRFLRHLRWLWEAARHRMPPASANVLQRLQAEGRLRIAAARVLGVDGKGPLQVRIRARGAEGESSIEADLVVQATGLEMSPATATGLLRQLLDRGLAAPDPLRLGLAGTEDGRLTGPGGGIQPGLSAIGPLLRGTLWECTAMPEIRAAARALAERLLPGD
;
A
#
# COMPACT_ATOMS: atom_id res chain seq x y z
N LEU A 1 4.57 -25.33 14.87
CA LEU A 1 4.07 -25.49 13.49
C LEU A 1 2.62 -25.97 13.53
N GLU A 2 1.90 -25.96 12.40
CA GLU A 2 0.60 -26.63 12.32
C GLU A 2 0.74 -28.08 12.84
N GLY A 3 -0.16 -28.49 13.74
CA GLY A 3 -0.07 -29.80 14.40
C GLY A 3 0.83 -29.88 15.64
N GLY A 4 1.41 -28.77 16.13
CA GLY A 4 2.12 -28.71 17.41
C GLY A 4 3.61 -29.07 17.36
N ALA A 5 4.14 -29.44 16.18
CA ALA A 5 5.56 -29.71 16.01
C ALA A 5 6.42 -28.45 16.30
N THR A 6 7.59 -28.66 16.89
CA THR A 6 8.58 -27.60 17.20
C THR A 6 9.79 -27.74 16.29
N LEU A 7 10.37 -26.61 15.91
CA LEU A 7 11.67 -26.55 15.23
C LEU A 7 12.59 -25.66 16.05
N GLU A 8 13.82 -26.12 16.26
CA GLU A 8 14.91 -25.34 16.83
C GLU A 8 15.72 -24.73 15.68
N ALA A 9 16.07 -23.46 15.82
CA ALA A 9 16.87 -22.72 14.83
C ALA A 9 17.65 -21.60 15.53
N ASP A 10 18.88 -21.37 15.07
CA ASP A 10 19.71 -20.25 15.54
C ASP A 10 19.22 -18.91 14.98
N GLU A 11 18.68 -18.93 13.76
CA GLU A 11 18.24 -17.75 13.02
C GLU A 11 16.85 -17.98 12.40
N VAL A 12 15.95 -17.01 12.61
CA VAL A 12 14.58 -17.01 12.12
C VAL A 12 14.34 -15.76 11.28
N VAL A 13 13.91 -15.95 10.03
CA VAL A 13 13.53 -14.86 9.12
C VAL A 13 12.02 -14.85 8.91
N LEU A 14 11.37 -13.77 9.37
CA LEU A 14 9.96 -13.52 9.10
C LEU A 14 9.78 -13.00 7.67
N ALA A 15 9.45 -13.91 6.76
CA ALA A 15 9.13 -13.63 5.36
C ALA A 15 7.62 -13.79 5.05
N THR A 16 6.75 -13.47 6.00
CA THR A 16 5.30 -13.74 5.91
C THR A 16 4.52 -12.73 5.06
N GLY A 17 5.19 -11.71 4.50
CA GLY A 17 4.55 -10.70 3.65
C GLY A 17 3.64 -9.73 4.42
N ALA A 18 2.60 -9.24 3.73
CA ALA A 18 1.57 -8.39 4.33
C ALA A 18 0.61 -9.21 5.20
N LEU A 19 -0.06 -8.54 6.14
CA LEU A 19 -1.06 -9.18 6.98
C LEU A 19 -2.38 -9.37 6.23
N GLU A 20 -3.24 -10.24 6.76
CA GLU A 20 -4.58 -10.45 6.23
C GLU A 20 -5.36 -9.12 6.17
N PRO A 21 -5.99 -8.79 5.03
CA PRO A 21 -6.83 -7.63 4.90
C PRO A 21 -7.95 -7.63 5.94
N ARG A 22 -8.17 -6.49 6.59
CA ARG A 22 -9.31 -6.29 7.49
C ARG A 22 -10.42 -5.56 6.76
N PRO A 23 -11.70 -5.89 7.04
CA PRO A 23 -12.81 -5.13 6.48
C PRO A 23 -12.75 -3.67 6.95
N LEU A 24 -13.38 -2.78 6.19
CA LEU A 24 -13.60 -1.41 6.64
C LEU A 24 -14.27 -1.44 8.02
N ARG A 25 -13.79 -0.60 8.94
CA ARG A 25 -14.31 -0.51 10.32
C ARG A 25 -15.83 -0.31 10.40
N ASN A 26 -16.41 0.27 9.35
CA ASN A 26 -17.81 0.63 9.22
C ASN A 26 -18.59 -0.25 8.22
N ALA A 27 -18.06 -1.42 7.86
CA ALA A 27 -18.86 -2.47 7.22
C ALA A 27 -19.61 -3.26 8.31
N SER A 28 -20.93 -3.42 8.18
CA SER A 28 -21.71 -4.19 9.14
C SER A 28 -21.49 -5.69 8.99
N SER A 29 -21.77 -6.43 10.07
CA SER A 29 -21.74 -7.90 10.07
C SER A 29 -22.66 -8.50 9.01
N GLU A 30 -23.78 -7.86 8.72
CA GLU A 30 -24.71 -8.25 7.67
C GLU A 30 -24.08 -8.15 6.28
N ALA A 31 -23.42 -7.02 5.98
CA ALA A 31 -22.70 -6.86 4.72
C ALA A 31 -21.56 -7.88 4.57
N LEU A 32 -20.81 -8.14 5.64
CA LEU A 32 -19.74 -9.14 5.64
C LEU A 32 -20.25 -10.58 5.43
N ALA A 33 -21.41 -10.91 6.00
CA ALA A 33 -22.03 -12.23 5.85
C ALA A 33 -22.75 -12.42 4.50
N SER A 34 -23.09 -11.34 3.80
CA SER A 34 -23.90 -11.37 2.58
C SER A 34 -23.23 -12.06 1.38
N GLY A 35 -21.90 -12.15 1.36
CA GLY A 35 -21.12 -12.54 0.18
C GLY A 35 -21.00 -11.45 -0.89
N ALA A 36 -21.71 -10.32 -0.76
CA ALA A 36 -21.63 -9.16 -1.66
C ALA A 36 -20.52 -8.17 -1.26
N TYR A 37 -19.86 -8.37 -0.11
CA TYR A 37 -18.70 -7.58 0.33
C TYR A 37 -17.42 -8.40 0.29
N VAL A 38 -16.47 -8.01 -0.55
CA VAL A 38 -15.18 -8.69 -0.73
C VAL A 38 -14.09 -7.89 -0.02
N VAL A 39 -13.54 -8.48 1.05
CA VAL A 39 -12.47 -7.87 1.87
C VAL A 39 -11.10 -7.96 1.19
N ASP A 40 -10.79 -9.15 0.66
CA ASP A 40 -9.56 -9.41 -0.09
C ASP A 40 -9.91 -9.52 -1.59
N PRO A 41 -9.47 -8.56 -2.42
CA PRO A 41 -9.81 -8.54 -3.85
C PRO A 41 -9.27 -9.76 -4.61
N TRP A 42 -8.25 -10.44 -4.08
CA TRP A 42 -7.67 -11.64 -4.69
C TRP A 42 -8.41 -12.92 -4.32
N GLN A 43 -9.30 -12.86 -3.32
CA GLN A 43 -10.17 -13.97 -2.90
C GLN A 43 -11.63 -13.72 -3.26
N THR A 44 -11.87 -13.04 -4.38
CA THR A 44 -13.22 -12.77 -4.88
C THR A 44 -13.91 -14.09 -5.24
N ARG A 45 -14.90 -14.49 -4.43
CA ARG A 45 -15.78 -15.63 -4.73
C ARG A 45 -16.69 -15.29 -5.92
N GLU A 46 -17.07 -16.31 -6.69
CA GLU A 46 -18.11 -16.16 -7.71
C GLU A 46 -19.44 -15.77 -7.04
N PRO A 47 -20.04 -14.61 -7.38
CA PRO A 47 -21.37 -14.29 -6.90
C PRO A 47 -22.39 -15.24 -7.54
N SER A 48 -23.50 -15.50 -6.85
CA SER A 48 -24.56 -16.40 -7.33
C SER A 48 -25.23 -15.94 -8.62
N ALA A 49 -25.13 -14.64 -8.94
CA ALA A 49 -25.55 -14.04 -10.20
C ALA A 49 -24.55 -12.94 -10.61
N PRO A 50 -24.41 -12.65 -11.92
CA PRO A 50 -23.58 -11.55 -12.38
C PRO A 50 -24.04 -10.19 -11.81
N PRO A 51 -23.18 -9.43 -11.11
CA PRO A 51 -23.56 -8.14 -10.54
C PRO A 51 -23.78 -7.10 -11.64
N GLY A 52 -24.84 -6.32 -11.53
CA GLY A 52 -25.11 -5.17 -12.42
C GLY A 52 -24.34 -3.92 -12.01
N ARG A 53 -23.99 -3.79 -10.73
CA ARG A 53 -23.28 -2.65 -10.13
C ARG A 53 -22.15 -3.13 -9.25
N VAL A 54 -20.93 -2.78 -9.62
CA VAL A 54 -19.72 -3.10 -8.85
C VAL A 54 -19.11 -1.81 -8.31
N LEU A 55 -18.97 -1.73 -6.99
CA LEU A 55 -18.27 -0.63 -6.33
C LEU A 55 -16.90 -1.10 -5.84
N VAL A 56 -15.85 -0.38 -6.20
CA VAL A 56 -14.49 -0.58 -5.71
C VAL A 56 -14.15 0.51 -4.69
N VAL A 57 -13.80 0.13 -3.46
CA VAL A 57 -13.36 1.06 -2.43
C VAL A 57 -11.84 1.16 -2.45
N GLY A 58 -11.34 2.22 -3.07
CA GLY A 58 -9.93 2.43 -3.35
C GLY A 58 -9.73 2.88 -4.80
N THR A 59 -8.59 3.54 -5.06
CA THR A 59 -8.18 3.96 -6.41
C THR A 59 -6.68 3.75 -6.62
N GLY A 60 -6.06 2.79 -5.93
CA GLY A 60 -4.67 2.38 -6.14
C GLY A 60 -4.53 1.34 -7.26
N LEU A 61 -3.33 0.76 -7.44
CA LEU A 61 -3.11 -0.27 -8.47
C LEU A 61 -4.01 -1.50 -8.30
N THR A 62 -4.21 -1.98 -7.08
CA THR A 62 -5.18 -3.06 -6.81
C THR A 62 -6.59 -2.71 -7.29
N ALA A 63 -7.01 -1.45 -7.16
CA ALA A 63 -8.32 -1.02 -7.66
C ALA A 63 -8.37 -1.02 -9.20
N VAL A 64 -7.26 -0.67 -9.87
CA VAL A 64 -7.15 -0.79 -11.33
C VAL A 64 -7.33 -2.25 -11.76
N ASP A 65 -6.62 -3.18 -11.12
CA ASP A 65 -6.72 -4.61 -11.45
C ASP A 65 -8.13 -5.16 -11.23
N VAL A 66 -8.77 -4.79 -10.11
CA VAL A 66 -10.16 -5.16 -9.81
C VAL A 66 -11.13 -4.60 -10.86
N LEU A 67 -11.00 -3.33 -11.23
CA LEU A 67 -11.87 -2.70 -12.24
C LEU A 67 -11.73 -3.36 -13.61
N LEU A 68 -10.49 -3.65 -14.04
CA LEU A 68 -10.23 -4.31 -15.31
C LEU A 68 -10.75 -5.75 -15.31
N SER A 69 -10.57 -6.47 -14.20
CA SER A 69 -11.08 -7.83 -14.02
C SER A 69 -12.60 -7.86 -14.04
N ALA A 70 -13.26 -6.94 -13.31
CA ALA A 70 -14.71 -6.80 -13.29
C ALA A 70 -15.26 -6.42 -14.67
N ALA A 71 -14.62 -5.50 -15.39
CA ALA A 71 -15.04 -5.10 -16.73
C ALA A 71 -15.01 -6.26 -17.74
N ARG A 72 -13.99 -7.13 -17.63
CA ARG A 72 -13.84 -8.32 -18.47
C ARG A 72 -14.84 -9.42 -18.10
N ARG A 73 -15.00 -9.68 -16.80
CA ARG A 73 -15.84 -10.77 -16.30
C ARG A 73 -17.33 -10.46 -16.38
N TRP A 74 -17.71 -9.19 -16.22
CA TRP A 74 -19.10 -8.73 -16.29
C TRP A 74 -19.23 -7.55 -17.27
N PRO A 75 -19.30 -7.82 -18.59
CA PRO A 75 -19.36 -6.77 -19.62
C PRO A 75 -20.58 -5.85 -19.53
N GLY A 76 -21.66 -6.27 -18.86
CA GLY A 76 -22.85 -5.43 -18.62
C GLY A 76 -22.81 -4.60 -17.34
N ALA A 77 -21.83 -4.83 -16.46
CA ALA A 77 -21.79 -4.16 -15.15
C ALA A 77 -21.42 -2.68 -15.28
N ARG A 78 -22.09 -1.85 -14.48
CA ARG A 78 -21.68 -0.48 -14.17
C ARG A 78 -20.64 -0.52 -13.05
N LEU A 79 -19.50 0.11 -13.30
CA LEU A 79 -18.37 0.16 -12.39
C LEU A 79 -18.28 1.52 -11.73
N GLN A 80 -18.06 1.53 -10.42
CA GLN A 80 -17.77 2.75 -9.70
C GLN A 80 -16.57 2.53 -8.78
N ALA A 81 -15.67 3.52 -8.69
CA ALA A 81 -14.58 3.52 -7.72
C ALA A 81 -14.64 4.76 -6.84
N VAL A 82 -14.45 4.59 -5.54
CA VAL A 82 -14.43 5.69 -4.58
C VAL A 82 -13.17 5.65 -3.74
N SER A 83 -12.54 6.81 -3.56
CA SER A 83 -11.46 6.99 -2.58
C SER A 83 -11.44 8.42 -2.08
N ARG A 84 -10.72 8.68 -0.99
CA ARG A 84 -10.66 10.03 -0.38
C ARG A 84 -10.27 11.14 -1.37
N HIS A 85 -9.44 10.81 -2.37
CA HIS A 85 -8.97 11.78 -3.36
C HIS A 85 -9.55 11.57 -4.76
N GLY A 86 -10.14 10.40 -5.05
CA GLY A 86 -10.74 10.09 -6.36
C GLY A 86 -9.74 10.12 -7.52
N ARG A 87 -8.47 9.80 -7.25
CA ARG A 87 -7.39 9.83 -8.25
C ARG A 87 -6.83 8.44 -8.46
N LEU A 88 -6.72 8.05 -9.73
CA LEU A 88 -5.97 6.86 -10.14
C LEU A 88 -4.46 7.11 -10.02
N PRO A 89 -3.63 6.04 -10.02
CA PRO A 89 -2.19 6.19 -10.12
C PRO A 89 -1.79 6.96 -11.40
N PHE A 90 -0.60 7.56 -11.43
CA PHE A 90 -0.09 8.11 -12.68
C PHE A 90 0.24 6.99 -13.66
N ILE A 91 0.45 7.32 -14.93
CA ILE A 91 0.70 6.35 -16.00
C ILE A 91 2.22 6.26 -16.23
N HIS A 92 2.74 5.05 -16.38
CA HIS A 92 4.10 4.83 -16.85
C HIS A 92 4.29 5.43 -18.24
N ARG A 93 5.51 5.85 -18.54
CA ARG A 93 5.89 6.03 -19.94
C ARG A 93 5.92 4.69 -20.66
N GLU A 94 5.73 4.74 -21.97
CA GLU A 94 5.91 3.58 -22.85
C GLU A 94 7.36 3.09 -22.83
N TYR A 95 8.31 4.03 -22.70
CA TYR A 95 9.73 3.76 -22.56
C TYR A 95 10.29 4.48 -21.32
N PRO A 96 11.21 3.84 -20.56
CA PRO A 96 11.87 4.47 -19.44
C PRO A 96 12.50 5.81 -19.83
N ALA A 97 12.35 6.81 -18.97
CA ALA A 97 13.06 8.07 -19.12
C ALA A 97 14.57 7.86 -18.89
N PRO A 98 15.45 8.59 -19.59
CA PRO A 98 16.86 8.60 -19.22
C PRO A 98 17.03 9.17 -17.80
N PRO A 99 18.06 8.74 -17.04
CA PRO A 99 18.38 9.35 -15.76
C PRO A 99 18.57 10.85 -15.90
N TRP A 100 18.03 11.62 -14.96
CA TRP A 100 18.17 13.07 -14.96
C TRP A 100 19.59 13.47 -14.50
N PRO A 101 20.34 14.30 -15.26
CA PRO A 101 21.72 14.65 -14.90
C PRO A 101 21.87 15.31 -13.52
N GLY A 102 20.86 16.07 -13.06
CA GLY A 102 20.86 16.72 -11.75
C GLY A 102 20.54 15.81 -10.56
N GLN A 103 20.34 14.50 -10.78
CA GLN A 103 19.82 13.60 -9.76
C GLN A 103 20.72 13.47 -8.53
N ALA A 104 22.05 13.41 -8.72
CA ALA A 104 22.99 13.26 -7.62
C ALA A 104 22.91 14.46 -6.66
N ALA A 105 23.02 15.68 -7.21
CA ALA A 105 22.90 16.92 -6.45
C ALA A 105 21.53 17.06 -5.75
N LEU A 106 20.45 16.64 -6.42
CA LEU A 106 19.13 16.61 -5.79
C LEU A 106 19.09 15.62 -4.62
N ASN A 107 19.59 14.39 -4.79
CA ASN A 107 19.60 13.39 -3.73
C ASN A 107 20.39 13.89 -2.51
N GLU A 108 21.54 14.52 -2.71
CA GLU A 108 22.31 15.17 -1.64
C GLU A 108 21.52 16.27 -0.93
N ALA A 109 20.87 17.17 -1.70
CA ALA A 109 20.03 18.22 -1.13
C ALA A 109 18.84 17.66 -0.32
N LEU A 110 18.24 16.56 -0.77
CA LEU A 110 17.14 15.90 -0.06
C LEU A 110 17.62 15.25 1.25
N LEU A 111 18.81 14.66 1.25
CA LEU A 111 19.44 14.06 2.44
C LEU A 111 19.90 15.13 3.45
N GLY A 112 20.30 16.31 2.98
CA GLY A 112 20.75 17.43 3.82
C GLY A 112 19.66 18.09 4.67
N THR A 113 18.39 17.70 4.51
CA THR A 113 17.28 18.18 5.34
C THR A 113 16.44 17.05 5.90
N THR A 114 15.92 17.26 7.10
CA THR A 114 15.02 16.34 7.81
C THR A 114 13.56 16.81 7.80
N ARG A 115 13.23 17.84 6.99
CA ARG A 115 11.89 18.43 6.91
C ARG A 115 11.25 18.11 5.56
N VAL A 116 10.08 17.47 5.61
CA VAL A 116 9.32 17.04 4.43
C VAL A 116 8.97 18.21 3.51
N ARG A 117 8.67 19.38 4.07
CA ARG A 117 8.35 20.59 3.28
C ARG A 117 9.52 21.11 2.46
N GLU A 118 10.75 21.00 2.99
CA GLU A 118 11.97 21.47 2.33
C GLU A 118 12.33 20.49 1.21
N ARG A 119 12.23 19.18 1.47
CA ARG A 119 12.34 18.14 0.44
C ARG A 119 11.33 18.33 -0.68
N LEU A 120 10.07 18.62 -0.36
CA LEU A 120 9.04 18.88 -1.36
C LEU A 120 9.35 20.13 -2.20
N ARG A 121 9.93 21.18 -1.59
CA ARG A 121 10.37 22.37 -2.33
C ARG A 121 11.49 22.05 -3.30
N ALA A 122 12.50 21.30 -2.87
CA ALA A 122 13.61 20.86 -3.72
C ALA A 122 13.11 19.98 -4.88
N LEU A 123 12.19 19.05 -4.62
CA LEU A 123 11.56 18.23 -5.66
C LEU A 123 10.80 19.07 -6.69
N ARG A 124 10.01 20.06 -6.25
CA ARG A 124 9.29 20.95 -7.18
C ARG A 124 10.25 21.73 -8.06
N TRP A 125 11.28 22.33 -7.46
CA TRP A 125 12.30 23.05 -8.22
C TRP A 125 12.99 22.16 -9.26
N ALA A 126 13.34 20.92 -8.90
CA ALA A 126 13.92 19.98 -9.83
C ALA A 126 12.95 19.59 -10.95
N MET A 127 11.65 19.39 -10.62
CA MET A 127 10.62 19.04 -11.60
C MET A 127 10.35 20.17 -12.59
N ASP A 128 10.48 21.43 -12.19
CA ASP A 128 10.34 22.58 -13.09
C ASP A 128 11.49 22.65 -14.11
N GLY A 129 12.69 22.16 -13.75
CA GLY A 129 13.87 22.13 -14.62
C GLY A 129 14.13 20.81 -15.35
N ALA A 130 13.39 19.74 -15.03
CA ALA A 130 13.59 18.43 -15.64
C ALA A 130 12.61 18.19 -16.79
N PRO A 131 13.05 17.51 -17.86
CA PRO A 131 12.16 17.17 -18.97
C PRO A 131 11.09 16.15 -18.56
N ASP A 132 11.32 15.40 -17.48
CA ASP A 132 10.40 14.37 -17.01
C ASP A 132 10.50 14.18 -15.49
N TRP A 133 9.39 14.42 -14.79
CA TRP A 133 9.28 14.22 -13.35
C TRP A 133 9.41 12.74 -12.95
N GLN A 134 9.09 11.79 -13.84
CA GLN A 134 9.21 10.36 -13.55
C GLN A 134 10.66 9.96 -13.32
N ALA A 135 11.60 10.51 -14.11
CA ALA A 135 13.03 10.30 -13.95
C ALA A 135 13.51 10.75 -12.56
N ILE A 136 12.99 11.88 -12.06
CA ILE A 136 13.31 12.41 -10.73
C ILE A 136 12.86 11.44 -9.64
N VAL A 137 11.59 11.01 -9.69
CA VAL A 137 11.03 10.10 -8.68
C VAL A 137 11.74 8.75 -8.69
N ASP A 138 12.06 8.23 -9.88
CA ASP A 138 12.73 6.94 -10.03
C ASP A 138 14.20 7.04 -9.58
N GLY A 139 14.87 8.16 -9.83
CA GLY A 139 16.24 8.45 -9.40
C GLY A 139 16.43 8.65 -7.89
N MET A 140 15.34 8.79 -7.12
CA MET A 140 15.39 8.80 -5.65
C MET A 140 15.58 7.41 -5.05
N ARG A 141 15.33 6.33 -5.82
CA ARG A 141 15.33 4.94 -5.33
C ARG A 141 16.57 4.56 -4.50
N PRO A 142 17.82 4.91 -4.87
CA PRO A 142 19.00 4.55 -4.08
C PRO A 142 19.03 5.18 -2.68
N VAL A 143 18.34 6.31 -2.49
CA VAL A 143 18.37 7.07 -1.24
C VAL A 143 17.04 7.03 -0.48
N MET A 144 16.06 6.22 -0.92
CA MET A 144 14.73 6.19 -0.31
C MET A 144 14.75 5.78 1.17
N VAL A 145 15.51 4.74 1.51
CA VAL A 145 15.65 4.27 2.90
C VAL A 145 16.34 5.33 3.77
N PRO A 146 17.53 5.86 3.39
CA PRO A 146 18.15 6.98 4.13
C PRO A 146 17.27 8.22 4.27
N LEU A 147 16.54 8.59 3.22
CA LEU A 147 15.59 9.71 3.28
C LEU A 147 14.53 9.45 4.34
N TRP A 148 13.89 8.28 4.32
CA TRP A 148 12.87 7.93 5.30
C TRP A 148 13.43 7.87 6.72
N GLN A 149 14.56 7.19 6.91
CA GLN A 149 15.20 7.02 8.20
C GLN A 149 15.65 8.36 8.81
N GLY A 150 16.17 9.26 7.98
CA GLY A 150 16.58 10.61 8.40
C GLY A 150 15.41 11.54 8.81
N LEU A 151 14.15 11.17 8.57
CA LEU A 151 13.01 11.94 9.07
C LEU A 151 12.71 11.64 10.54
N PRO A 152 12.58 12.67 11.40
CA PRO A 152 11.95 12.52 12.70
C PRO A 152 10.55 11.93 12.57
N VAL A 153 10.10 11.19 13.58
CA VAL A 153 8.77 10.53 13.60
C VAL A 153 7.64 11.52 13.30
N ALA A 154 7.73 12.76 13.79
CA ALA A 154 6.75 13.81 13.51
C ALA A 154 6.66 14.17 12.02
N GLU A 155 7.79 14.21 11.31
CA GLU A 155 7.84 14.50 9.88
C GLU A 155 7.43 13.26 9.05
N ARG A 156 7.75 12.04 9.48
CA ARG A 156 7.19 10.81 8.87
C ARG A 156 5.66 10.79 8.98
N ARG A 157 5.09 11.12 10.14
CA ARG A 157 3.61 11.27 10.31
C ARG A 157 3.03 12.32 9.38
N ARG A 158 3.74 13.44 9.20
CA ARG A 158 3.33 14.51 8.29
C ARG A 158 3.33 14.06 6.83
N PHE A 159 4.37 13.33 6.39
CA PHE A 159 4.43 12.70 5.08
C PHE A 159 3.25 11.73 4.88
N LEU A 160 3.02 10.83 5.83
CA LEU A 160 1.95 9.83 5.74
C LEU A 160 0.55 10.46 5.63
N ARG A 161 0.33 11.56 6.35
CA ARG A 161 -0.95 12.28 6.36
C ARG A 161 -1.20 13.03 5.06
N HIS A 162 -0.17 13.70 4.53
CA HIS A 162 -0.35 14.72 3.49
C HIS A 162 0.12 14.30 2.11
N LEU A 163 1.20 13.51 2.04
CA LEU A 163 1.91 13.21 0.80
C LEU A 163 1.86 11.75 0.38
N ARG A 164 1.56 10.80 1.29
CA ARG A 164 1.53 9.37 0.98
C ARG A 164 0.71 9.06 -0.27
N TRP A 165 -0.52 9.57 -0.36
CA TRP A 165 -1.39 9.26 -1.50
C TRP A 165 -0.76 9.70 -2.84
N LEU A 166 -0.07 10.84 -2.84
CA LEU A 166 0.57 11.39 -4.03
C LEU A 166 1.83 10.59 -4.37
N TRP A 167 2.64 10.27 -3.34
CA TRP A 167 3.80 9.41 -3.48
C TRP A 167 3.43 8.06 -4.08
N GLU A 168 2.44 7.37 -3.52
CA GLU A 168 2.01 6.04 -3.97
C GLU A 168 1.51 6.10 -5.43
N ALA A 169 0.73 7.13 -5.78
CA ALA A 169 0.27 7.34 -7.16
C ALA A 169 1.43 7.63 -8.12
N ALA A 170 2.43 8.42 -7.68
CA ALA A 170 3.58 8.84 -8.48
C ALA A 170 4.66 7.77 -8.61
N ARG A 171 4.79 6.88 -7.63
CA ARG A 171 5.82 5.85 -7.56
C ARG A 171 5.34 4.51 -8.11
N HIS A 172 4.08 4.16 -7.87
CA HIS A 172 3.45 2.92 -8.30
C HIS A 172 2.47 3.21 -9.42
N ARG A 173 3.01 3.48 -10.60
CA ARG A 173 2.26 3.94 -11.78
C ARG A 173 1.58 2.76 -12.47
N MET A 174 0.48 3.05 -13.16
CA MET A 174 -0.22 2.04 -13.98
C MET A 174 0.39 1.95 -15.39
N PRO A 175 0.36 0.78 -16.03
CA PRO A 175 0.75 0.64 -17.43
C PRO A 175 -0.16 1.45 -18.39
N PRO A 176 0.36 1.97 -19.53
CA PRO A 176 -0.46 2.66 -20.53
C PRO A 176 -1.66 1.83 -21.02
N ALA A 177 -1.48 0.53 -21.25
CA ALA A 177 -2.54 -0.37 -21.69
C ALA A 177 -3.73 -0.41 -20.69
N SER A 178 -3.45 -0.46 -19.39
CA SER A 178 -4.46 -0.40 -18.34
C SER A 178 -5.18 0.94 -18.34
N ALA A 179 -4.44 2.05 -18.47
CA ALA A 179 -5.02 3.39 -18.55
C ALA A 179 -5.97 3.54 -19.75
N ASN A 180 -5.58 3.03 -20.93
CA ASN A 180 -6.39 3.09 -22.15
C ASN A 180 -7.72 2.33 -21.99
N VAL A 181 -7.74 1.20 -21.29
CA VAL A 181 -8.99 0.48 -21.01
C VAL A 181 -9.88 1.27 -20.07
N LEU A 182 -9.34 1.82 -18.97
CA LEU A 182 -10.13 2.61 -18.01
C LEU A 182 -10.70 3.89 -18.65
N GLN A 183 -9.91 4.59 -19.47
CA GLN A 183 -10.37 5.78 -20.19
C GLN A 183 -11.54 5.46 -21.13
N ARG A 184 -11.48 4.34 -21.88
CA ARG A 184 -12.61 3.90 -22.71
C ARG A 184 -13.85 3.61 -21.88
N LEU A 185 -13.72 2.87 -20.77
CA LEU A 185 -14.84 2.60 -19.87
C LEU A 185 -15.45 3.88 -19.28
N GLN A 186 -14.65 4.91 -19.00
CA GLN A 186 -15.16 6.20 -18.56
C GLN A 186 -15.89 6.94 -19.70
N ALA A 187 -15.34 6.94 -20.92
CA ALA A 187 -15.96 7.57 -22.08
C ALA A 187 -17.30 6.91 -22.45
N GLU A 188 -17.43 5.60 -22.26
CA GLU A 188 -18.66 4.82 -22.43
C GLU A 188 -19.67 5.03 -21.28
N GLY A 189 -19.32 5.80 -20.24
CA GLY A 189 -20.16 5.97 -19.05
C GLY A 189 -20.26 4.73 -18.16
N ARG A 190 -19.47 3.69 -18.44
CA ARG A 190 -19.45 2.42 -17.69
C ARG A 190 -18.63 2.49 -16.41
N LEU A 191 -17.65 3.39 -16.33
CA LEU A 191 -16.82 3.61 -15.16
C LEU A 191 -16.99 5.03 -14.61
N ARG A 192 -17.33 5.16 -13.33
CA ARG A 192 -17.28 6.42 -12.59
C ARG A 192 -16.26 6.37 -11.47
N ILE A 193 -15.41 7.39 -11.37
CA ILE A 193 -14.46 7.54 -10.26
C ILE A 193 -14.83 8.79 -9.48
N ALA A 194 -14.94 8.68 -8.16
CA ALA A 194 -15.33 9.80 -7.31
C ALA A 194 -14.41 9.97 -6.09
N ALA A 195 -14.15 11.23 -5.76
CA ALA A 195 -13.51 11.59 -4.49
C ALA A 195 -14.56 11.56 -3.37
N ALA A 196 -14.53 10.52 -2.54
CA ALA A 196 -15.46 10.34 -1.43
C ALA A 196 -14.86 9.51 -0.29
N ARG A 197 -15.36 9.74 0.92
CA ARG A 197 -15.10 8.90 2.09
C ARG A 197 -16.26 7.93 2.31
N VAL A 198 -15.97 6.65 2.44
CA VAL A 198 -16.97 5.64 2.85
C VAL A 198 -17.26 5.79 4.34
N LEU A 199 -18.53 5.96 4.68
CA LEU A 199 -19.06 6.17 6.02
C LEU A 199 -19.81 4.97 6.59
N GLY A 200 -20.31 4.09 5.75
CA GLY A 200 -20.81 2.77 6.14
C GLY A 200 -21.07 1.88 4.93
N VAL A 201 -21.10 0.58 5.17
CA VAL A 201 -21.51 -0.43 4.18
C VAL A 201 -22.47 -1.40 4.88
N ASP A 202 -23.71 -1.43 4.42
CA ASP A 202 -24.81 -2.14 5.08
C ASP A 202 -25.68 -2.93 4.08
N GLY A 203 -26.45 -3.90 4.59
CA GLY A 203 -27.41 -4.70 3.82
C GLY A 203 -26.94 -6.10 3.45
N LYS A 204 -27.86 -6.89 2.86
CA LYS A 204 -27.62 -8.29 2.42
C LYS A 204 -27.44 -8.46 0.90
N GLY A 205 -27.57 -7.37 0.14
CA GLY A 205 -27.60 -7.42 -1.33
C GLY A 205 -28.91 -6.88 -1.89
N PRO A 206 -28.89 -5.80 -2.70
CA PRO A 206 -27.73 -4.95 -2.95
C PRO A 206 -27.26 -4.23 -1.66
N LEU A 207 -25.95 -3.98 -1.56
CA LEU A 207 -25.34 -3.26 -0.45
C LEU A 207 -25.58 -1.75 -0.58
N GLN A 208 -25.88 -1.11 0.54
CA GLN A 208 -25.98 0.34 0.65
C GLN A 208 -24.67 0.90 1.21
N VAL A 209 -23.97 1.68 0.39
CA VAL A 209 -22.68 2.28 0.74
C VAL A 209 -22.87 3.77 0.97
N ARG A 210 -22.92 4.16 2.23
CA ARG A 210 -22.98 5.57 2.63
C ARG A 210 -21.62 6.22 2.39
N ILE A 211 -21.61 7.34 1.70
CA ILE A 211 -20.42 8.11 1.36
C ILE A 211 -20.61 9.59 1.67
N ARG A 212 -19.48 10.29 1.85
CA ARG A 212 -19.43 11.74 1.80
C ARG A 212 -18.49 12.18 0.70
N ALA A 213 -19.03 12.83 -0.32
CA ALA A 213 -18.24 13.38 -1.40
C ALA A 213 -17.28 14.46 -0.86
N ARG A 214 -16.10 14.58 -1.48
CA ARG A 214 -15.13 15.58 -1.07
C ARG A 214 -15.70 16.99 -1.29
N GLY A 215 -15.71 17.80 -0.23
CA GLY A 215 -16.25 19.16 -0.26
C GLY A 215 -17.76 19.25 -0.08
N ALA A 216 -18.47 18.12 0.07
CA ALA A 216 -19.89 18.10 0.40
C ALA A 216 -20.09 18.04 1.93
N GLU A 217 -21.11 18.76 2.41
CA GLU A 217 -21.56 18.68 3.80
C GLU A 217 -22.46 17.45 4.04
N GLY A 218 -23.27 17.09 3.04
CA GLY A 218 -24.22 15.98 3.10
C GLY A 218 -23.61 14.60 2.83
N GLU A 219 -24.29 13.58 3.35
CA GLU A 219 -24.05 12.18 3.01
C GLU A 219 -24.94 11.77 1.83
N SER A 220 -24.45 10.83 1.03
CA SER A 220 -25.24 10.16 -0.01
C SER A 220 -24.97 8.67 0.02
N SER A 221 -25.83 7.88 -0.64
CA SER A 221 -25.68 6.43 -0.72
C SER A 221 -25.43 5.98 -2.14
N ILE A 222 -24.58 4.98 -2.29
CA ILE A 222 -24.41 4.21 -3.53
C ILE A 222 -24.94 2.81 -3.26
N GLU A 223 -25.87 2.36 -4.10
CA GLU A 223 -26.33 0.99 -4.09
C GLU A 223 -25.43 0.15 -5.02
N ALA A 224 -24.91 -0.97 -4.53
CA ALA A 224 -24.01 -1.84 -5.27
C ALA A 224 -24.32 -3.32 -5.03
N ASP A 225 -24.32 -4.12 -6.09
CA ASP A 225 -24.56 -5.56 -5.99
C ASP A 225 -23.30 -6.30 -5.50
N LEU A 226 -22.12 -5.71 -5.75
CA LEU A 226 -20.83 -6.19 -5.26
C LEU A 226 -19.97 -5.00 -4.81
N VAL A 227 -19.42 -5.06 -3.61
CA VAL A 227 -18.45 -4.09 -3.09
C VAL A 227 -17.11 -4.80 -2.90
N VAL A 228 -16.06 -4.30 -3.56
CA VAL A 228 -14.71 -4.85 -3.46
C VAL A 228 -13.79 -3.85 -2.77
N GLN A 229 -13.16 -4.26 -1.67
CA GLN A 229 -12.20 -3.46 -0.95
C GLN A 229 -10.82 -3.51 -1.63
N ALA A 230 -10.27 -2.35 -1.96
CA ALA A 230 -8.94 -2.19 -2.56
C ALA A 230 -8.16 -1.05 -1.86
N THR A 231 -8.15 -1.06 -0.52
CA THR A 231 -7.61 0.01 0.33
C THR A 231 -6.11 -0.08 0.61
N GLY A 232 -5.41 -1.03 -0.02
CA GLY A 232 -3.98 -1.28 0.17
C GLY A 232 -3.68 -2.39 1.17
N LEU A 233 -2.39 -2.62 1.43
CA LEU A 233 -1.91 -3.69 2.30
C LEU A 233 -2.20 -3.40 3.78
N GLU A 234 -2.66 -4.41 4.50
CA GLU A 234 -2.71 -4.39 5.96
C GLU A 234 -1.33 -4.73 6.52
N MET A 235 -0.82 -3.87 7.38
CA MET A 235 0.54 -3.97 7.92
C MET A 235 0.61 -3.62 9.40
N SER A 236 -0.52 -3.28 10.03
CA SER A 236 -0.55 -2.85 11.41
C SER A 236 -0.29 -4.03 12.34
N PRO A 237 0.72 -3.98 13.21
CA PRO A 237 0.90 -5.01 14.24
C PRO A 237 -0.32 -5.17 15.16
N ALA A 238 -1.20 -4.16 15.23
CA ALA A 238 -2.43 -4.24 16.02
C ALA A 238 -3.46 -5.25 15.47
N THR A 239 -3.37 -5.60 14.19
CA THR A 239 -4.27 -6.58 13.55
C THR A 239 -3.63 -7.95 13.38
N ALA A 240 -2.40 -8.12 13.89
CA ALA A 240 -1.64 -9.36 13.83
C ALA A 240 -2.36 -10.53 14.51
N THR A 241 -2.19 -11.71 13.94
CA THR A 241 -2.70 -13.00 14.44
C THR A 241 -1.56 -14.02 14.47
N GLY A 242 -1.82 -15.20 15.03
CA GLY A 242 -0.88 -16.33 15.00
C GLY A 242 0.51 -15.99 15.56
N LEU A 243 1.55 -16.41 14.83
CA LEU A 243 2.95 -16.22 15.22
C LEU A 243 3.29 -14.75 15.53
N LEU A 244 2.85 -13.83 14.67
CA LEU A 244 3.19 -12.41 14.84
C LEU A 244 2.60 -11.84 16.13
N ARG A 245 1.36 -12.22 16.46
CA ARG A 245 0.72 -11.83 17.72
C ARG A 245 1.49 -12.37 18.92
N GLN A 246 1.91 -13.63 18.87
CA GLN A 246 2.68 -14.26 19.94
C GLN A 246 4.05 -13.59 20.16
N LEU A 247 4.75 -13.20 19.08
CA LEU A 247 6.03 -12.49 19.18
C LEU A 247 5.86 -11.12 19.87
N LEU A 248 4.79 -10.40 19.55
CA LEU A 248 4.45 -9.12 20.18
C LEU A 248 4.10 -9.29 21.66
N ASP A 249 3.23 -10.26 21.99
CA ASP A 249 2.79 -10.50 23.37
C ASP A 249 3.94 -10.97 24.28
N ARG A 250 4.93 -11.69 23.72
CA ARG A 250 6.13 -12.13 24.45
C ARG A 250 7.26 -11.09 24.48
N GLY A 251 7.07 -9.94 23.85
CA GLY A 251 8.09 -8.88 23.80
C GLY A 251 9.33 -9.22 22.96
N LEU A 252 9.23 -10.21 22.06
CA LEU A 252 10.31 -10.59 21.13
C LEU A 252 10.36 -9.68 19.89
N ALA A 253 9.28 -8.94 19.65
CA ALA A 253 9.22 -7.90 18.63
C ALA A 253 8.40 -6.71 19.15
N ALA A 254 8.68 -5.52 18.64
CA ALA A 254 7.89 -4.33 18.90
C ALA A 254 7.25 -3.78 17.61
N PRO A 255 6.08 -3.12 17.69
CA PRO A 255 5.59 -2.30 16.60
C PRO A 255 6.55 -1.14 16.30
N ASP A 256 6.67 -0.74 15.02
CA ASP A 256 7.35 0.51 14.69
C ASP A 256 6.60 1.73 15.28
N PRO A 257 7.27 2.89 15.47
CA PRO A 257 6.64 4.10 16.05
C PRO A 257 5.43 4.67 15.29
N LEU A 258 5.21 4.23 14.05
CA LEU A 258 4.11 4.64 13.17
C LEU A 258 3.05 3.54 13.00
N ARG A 259 3.26 2.36 13.62
CA ARG A 259 2.51 1.12 13.44
C ARG A 259 2.40 0.66 11.98
N LEU A 260 3.47 0.83 11.22
CA LEU A 260 3.63 0.39 9.83
C LEU A 260 4.49 -0.88 9.76
N GLY A 261 4.11 -1.90 10.52
CA GLY A 261 4.89 -3.11 10.71
C GLY A 261 5.69 -3.09 12.02
N LEU A 262 6.69 -3.96 12.10
CA LEU A 262 7.58 -4.15 13.24
C LEU A 262 8.74 -3.16 13.21
N ALA A 263 9.25 -2.86 14.40
CA ALA A 263 10.49 -2.15 14.58
C ALA A 263 11.67 -3.07 14.26
N GLY A 264 12.66 -2.51 13.59
CA GLY A 264 13.86 -3.23 13.19
C GLY A 264 14.94 -2.28 12.69
N THR A 265 16.07 -2.86 12.32
CA THR A 265 17.26 -2.19 11.79
C THR A 265 17.26 -2.17 10.26
N GLU A 266 18.22 -1.46 9.66
CA GLU A 266 18.36 -1.39 8.20
C GLU A 266 18.66 -2.76 7.56
N ASP A 267 19.43 -3.60 8.25
CA ASP A 267 19.79 -4.98 7.86
C ASP A 267 18.74 -6.03 8.26
N GLY A 268 17.53 -5.59 8.61
CA GLY A 268 16.35 -6.43 8.80
C GLY A 268 16.25 -7.14 10.15
N ARG A 269 17.14 -6.88 11.12
CA ARG A 269 17.00 -7.45 12.47
C ARG A 269 15.87 -6.78 13.22
N LEU A 270 15.06 -7.56 13.92
CA LEU A 270 13.95 -7.02 14.71
C LEU A 270 14.46 -6.42 16.01
N THR A 271 13.74 -5.42 16.51
CA THR A 271 13.98 -4.85 17.82
C THR A 271 12.83 -5.14 18.77
N GLY A 272 13.18 -5.41 20.03
CA GLY A 272 12.22 -5.59 21.11
C GLY A 272 11.70 -4.24 21.66
N PRO A 273 10.78 -4.26 22.63
CA PRO A 273 10.18 -3.05 23.22
C PRO A 273 11.19 -2.06 23.83
N GLY A 274 12.34 -2.54 24.29
CA GLY A 274 13.43 -1.72 24.81
C GLY A 274 14.33 -1.09 23.73
N GLY A 275 14.07 -1.32 22.45
CA GLY A 275 14.88 -0.84 21.33
C GLY A 275 16.13 -1.67 21.05
N GLY A 276 16.47 -2.62 21.92
CA GLY A 276 17.54 -3.59 21.69
C GLY A 276 17.21 -4.55 20.55
N ILE A 277 18.25 -4.97 19.83
CA ILE A 277 18.15 -5.98 18.77
C ILE A 277 17.75 -7.31 19.40
N GLN A 278 16.74 -7.96 18.83
CA GLN A 278 16.35 -9.32 19.20
C GLN A 278 17.30 -10.32 18.52
N PRO A 279 18.12 -11.08 19.27
CA PRO A 279 19.03 -12.06 18.70
C PRO A 279 18.27 -13.14 17.92
N GLY A 280 18.84 -13.60 16.80
CA GLY A 280 18.29 -14.68 15.99
C GLY A 280 16.99 -14.36 15.27
N LEU A 281 16.51 -13.11 15.27
CA LEU A 281 15.22 -12.74 14.70
C LEU A 281 15.33 -11.58 13.71
N SER A 282 15.03 -11.89 12.45
CA SER A 282 15.01 -10.94 11.34
C SER A 282 13.65 -10.94 10.64
N ALA A 283 13.35 -9.89 9.89
CA ALA A 283 12.20 -9.84 9.01
C ALA A 283 12.61 -9.29 7.63
N ILE A 284 11.78 -9.55 6.63
CA ILE A 284 11.97 -9.03 5.29
C ILE A 284 10.66 -8.51 4.71
N GLY A 285 10.78 -7.45 3.91
CA GLY A 285 9.68 -6.93 3.13
C GLY A 285 8.67 -6.15 3.97
N PRO A 286 7.35 -6.26 3.68
CA PRO A 286 6.35 -5.35 4.19
C PRO A 286 6.31 -5.21 5.72
N LEU A 287 6.68 -6.25 6.48
CA LEU A 287 6.76 -6.20 7.94
C LEU A 287 7.71 -5.11 8.46
N LEU A 288 8.66 -4.63 7.66
CA LEU A 288 9.61 -3.58 8.05
C LEU A 288 9.25 -2.22 7.46
N ARG A 289 8.07 -2.02 6.86
CA ARG A 289 7.72 -0.79 6.11
C ARG A 289 7.94 0.51 6.89
N GLY A 290 7.74 0.47 8.20
CA GLY A 290 7.97 1.58 9.12
C GLY A 290 9.44 1.96 9.32
N THR A 291 10.34 0.97 9.23
CA THR A 291 11.80 1.15 9.24
C THR A 291 12.35 1.42 7.84
N LEU A 292 11.90 0.63 6.86
CA LEU A 292 12.35 0.56 5.48
C LEU A 292 11.20 0.95 4.55
N TRP A 293 11.06 2.23 4.25
CA TRP A 293 10.06 2.69 3.28
C TRP A 293 10.39 2.15 1.87
N GLU A 294 9.36 1.85 1.06
CA GLU A 294 9.49 1.18 -0.26
C GLU A 294 10.05 -0.26 -0.23
N CYS A 295 9.95 -0.99 0.87
CA CYS A 295 10.44 -2.38 0.97
C CYS A 295 9.48 -3.47 0.42
N THR A 296 8.39 -3.11 -0.26
CA THR A 296 7.34 -4.07 -0.63
C THR A 296 7.45 -4.59 -2.06
N ALA A 297 8.28 -3.98 -2.89
CA ALA A 297 8.41 -4.35 -4.30
C ALA A 297 9.52 -5.38 -4.52
N MET A 298 9.40 -6.16 -5.60
CA MET A 298 10.29 -7.29 -5.88
C MET A 298 11.77 -6.94 -5.94
N PRO A 299 12.22 -5.85 -6.60
CA PRO A 299 13.64 -5.49 -6.62
C PRO A 299 14.20 -5.25 -5.22
N GLU A 300 13.46 -4.55 -4.37
CA GLU A 300 13.84 -4.20 -3.01
C GLU A 300 13.85 -5.44 -2.11
N ILE A 301 12.84 -6.33 -2.23
CA ILE A 301 12.80 -7.61 -1.51
C ILE A 301 13.99 -8.50 -1.92
N ARG A 302 14.30 -8.58 -3.21
CA ARG A 302 15.44 -9.38 -3.71
C ARG A 302 16.77 -8.89 -3.16
N ALA A 303 16.98 -7.57 -3.14
CA ALA A 303 18.19 -6.97 -2.57
C ALA A 303 18.28 -7.24 -1.06
N ALA A 304 17.18 -7.07 -0.32
CA ALA A 304 17.13 -7.36 1.12
C ALA A 304 17.39 -8.85 1.42
N ALA A 305 16.83 -9.77 0.62
CA ALA A 305 17.04 -11.21 0.78
C ALA A 305 18.51 -11.59 0.59
N ARG A 306 19.17 -11.01 -0.42
CA ARG A 306 20.60 -11.22 -0.66
C ARG A 306 21.45 -10.73 0.51
N ALA A 307 21.26 -9.48 0.93
CA ALA A 307 22.02 -8.90 2.05
C ALA A 307 21.79 -9.69 3.35
N LEU A 308 20.57 -10.17 3.57
CA LEU A 308 20.24 -11.02 4.71
C LEU A 308 20.97 -12.37 4.63
N ALA A 309 20.97 -13.03 3.47
CA ALA A 309 21.70 -14.28 3.28
C ALA A 309 23.21 -14.12 3.49
N GLU A 310 23.82 -13.07 2.92
CA GLU A 310 25.25 -12.75 3.10
C GLU A 310 25.61 -12.48 4.57
N ARG A 311 24.67 -11.97 5.37
CA ARG A 311 24.87 -11.74 6.81
C ARG A 311 24.71 -13.00 7.65
N LEU A 312 23.76 -13.87 7.29
CA LEU A 312 23.41 -15.06 8.09
C LEU A 312 24.33 -16.24 7.81
N LEU A 313 24.87 -16.33 6.60
CA LEU A 313 25.84 -17.35 6.26
C LEU A 313 27.22 -16.89 6.77
N PRO A 314 27.97 -17.74 7.49
CA PRO A 314 29.36 -17.44 7.80
C PRO A 314 30.11 -17.23 6.48
N GLY A 315 30.95 -16.20 6.42
CA GLY A 315 31.90 -16.06 5.31
C GLY A 315 32.85 -17.26 5.33
N ASP A 316 33.00 -17.90 4.17
CA ASP A 316 33.99 -18.98 3.94
C ASP A 316 35.41 -18.54 4.35
#